data_AF-A0A9D4CBG8-F1
#
_entry.id   AF-A0A9D4CBG8-F1
#
_cell.length_a   1.000
_cell.length_b   1.000
_cell.length_c   1.000
_cell.angle_alpha   90.00
_cell.angle_beta   90.00
_cell.angle_gamma   90.00
#
_symmetry.space_group_name_H-M   'P 1'
#
loop_
_entity.id
_entity.type
_entity.pdbx_description
1 polymer ?
#
loop_
_entity_poly.entity_id
_entity_poly.type
_entity_poly.pdbx_seq_one_letter_code
_entity_poly.pdbx_strand_id
1 'polypeptide(L)'
;MQLFFLNDNYDSFHNLIESLTLYGMTSGLKLNKSKYTVLRVGKLKEKNGGIQLTNIDSFLNAIKCSWVKRYLDNTNTSKWKLFYQKILKKYGDSFLFECNISNTILYEIANKNIFLSDVLSAWSDVTHNLETQTSSKTSLWNNKDITSNNKTFFYKDWFERSIKYVDQLYDYKIKDFYSFDDICYIYGIPSNNFLKYYTLIKSIPIHIKSEINTNNTPCTQTTFVENILGRKTKRIKYFTHYKFKTLQKTPKPKINHAI
;
A
#
# COMPACT_ATOMS: atom_id res chain seq x y z
N MET A 1 28.27 21.79 24.76
CA MET A 1 27.92 20.64 23.90
C MET A 1 27.83 21.16 22.47
N GLN A 2 28.90 21.01 21.70
CA GLN A 2 28.95 21.41 20.28
C GLN A 2 28.16 20.40 19.46
N LEU A 3 27.12 20.88 18.79
CA LEU A 3 26.32 20.13 17.81
C LEU A 3 27.01 20.24 16.46
N PHE A 4 27.48 19.11 15.94
CA PHE A 4 27.95 19.02 14.55
C PHE A 4 26.78 18.65 13.64
N PHE A 5 26.55 19.48 12.63
CA PHE A 5 25.60 19.25 11.54
C PHE A 5 26.32 18.49 10.44
N LEU A 6 25.77 17.36 10.00
CA LEU A 6 26.25 16.66 8.81
C LEU A 6 25.24 16.92 7.67
N ASN A 7 25.66 17.81 6.77
CA ASN A 7 25.16 18.14 5.43
C ASN A 7 23.72 18.69 5.25
N ASP A 8 23.66 20.00 4.99
CA ASP A 8 23.31 20.63 3.70
C ASP A 8 22.07 20.17 2.93
N ASN A 9 20.94 19.99 3.62
CA ASN A 9 19.66 20.23 2.96
C ASN A 9 18.63 20.79 3.95
N TYR A 10 18.88 22.03 4.38
CA TYR A 10 18.02 22.77 5.31
C TYR A 10 16.56 22.82 4.81
N ASP A 11 16.39 22.94 3.50
CA ASP A 11 15.10 22.95 2.83
C ASP A 11 14.36 21.61 2.95
N SER A 12 15.05 20.49 2.72
CA SER A 12 14.47 19.15 2.92
C SER A 12 13.99 18.93 4.36
N PHE A 13 14.71 19.46 5.35
CA PHE A 13 14.32 19.37 6.76
C PHE A 13 13.12 20.25 7.11
N HIS A 14 13.09 21.50 6.65
CA HIS A 14 11.93 22.37 6.86
C HIS A 14 10.68 21.79 6.21
N ASN A 15 10.81 21.31 4.97
CA ASN A 15 9.74 20.63 4.26
C ASN A 15 9.26 19.39 5.02
N LEU A 16 10.17 18.64 5.66
CA LEU A 16 9.82 17.51 6.51
C LEU A 16 9.03 17.94 7.75
N ILE A 17 9.48 18.98 8.48
CA ILE A 17 8.80 19.45 9.69
C ILE A 17 7.44 20.06 9.36
N GLU A 18 7.35 20.81 8.27
CA GLU A 18 6.09 21.35 7.76
C GLU A 18 5.14 20.22 7.37
N SER A 19 5.61 19.24 6.59
CA SER A 19 4.84 18.05 6.21
C SER A 19 4.35 17.26 7.43
N LEU A 20 5.20 17.07 8.44
CA LEU A 20 4.83 16.41 9.69
C LEU A 20 3.81 17.24 10.46
N THR A 21 3.98 18.56 10.54
CA THR A 21 3.06 19.44 11.25
C THR A 21 1.68 19.43 10.58
N LEU A 22 1.63 19.57 9.26
CA LEU A 22 0.42 19.47 8.45
C LEU A 22 -0.23 18.09 8.60
N TYR A 23 0.57 17.04 8.58
CA TYR A 23 0.12 15.67 8.82
C TYR A 23 -0.51 15.56 10.22
N GLY A 24 0.11 16.09 11.28
CA GLY A 24 -0.46 16.08 12.63
C GLY A 24 -1.83 16.77 12.71
N MET A 25 -1.95 17.93 12.06
CA MET A 25 -3.19 18.72 12.02
C MET A 25 -4.31 17.99 11.27
N THR A 26 -4.00 17.32 10.16
CA THR A 26 -4.99 16.71 9.26
C THR A 26 -5.33 15.26 9.63
N SER A 27 -4.36 14.49 10.14
CA SER A 27 -4.51 13.05 10.45
C SER A 27 -5.28 12.73 11.74
N GLY A 28 -5.62 13.76 12.53
CA GLY A 28 -6.20 13.60 13.86
C GLY A 28 -5.22 13.00 14.89
N LEU A 29 -3.90 13.06 14.64
CA LEU A 29 -2.85 12.61 15.56
C LEU A 29 -2.29 13.79 16.36
N LYS A 30 -2.21 13.63 17.69
CA LYS A 30 -1.34 14.50 18.51
C LYS A 30 0.11 14.05 18.33
N LEU A 31 0.85 14.72 17.45
CA LEU A 31 2.28 14.48 17.30
C LEU A 31 3.04 14.95 18.53
N ASN A 32 3.92 14.10 19.07
CA ASN A 32 4.79 14.48 20.18
C ASN A 32 6.04 15.18 19.65
N LYS A 33 6.14 16.47 19.97
CA LYS A 33 7.19 17.34 19.45
C LYS A 33 8.62 16.92 19.79
N SER A 34 8.83 16.33 20.97
CA SER A 34 10.17 15.95 21.42
C SER A 34 10.73 14.70 20.72
N LYS A 35 9.86 13.80 20.22
CA LYS A 35 10.30 12.53 19.60
C LYS A 35 10.96 12.72 18.24
N TYR A 36 10.49 13.68 17.43
CA TYR A 36 11.11 13.96 16.13
C TYR A 36 12.41 14.76 16.25
N THR A 37 12.55 15.57 17.31
CA THR A 37 13.83 16.22 17.64
C THR A 37 14.91 15.19 17.97
N VAL A 38 14.55 14.03 18.53
CA VAL A 38 15.48 12.93 18.83
C VAL A 38 15.85 12.11 17.59
N LEU A 39 14.94 11.93 16.62
CA LEU A 39 15.27 11.32 15.31
C LEU A 39 16.38 12.08 14.56
N ARG A 40 16.50 13.39 14.80
CA ARG A 40 17.58 14.27 14.30
C ARG A 40 18.97 13.82 14.72
N VAL A 41 19.08 13.13 15.86
CA VAL A 41 20.33 12.56 16.36
C VAL A 41 20.26 11.07 16.04
N GLY A 42 20.75 10.68 14.85
CA GLY A 42 20.76 9.29 14.42
C GLY A 42 21.19 8.35 15.55
N LYS A 43 20.56 7.17 15.65
CA LYS A 43 20.96 6.17 16.64
C LYS A 43 22.45 5.84 16.43
N LEU A 44 23.30 6.32 17.33
CA LEU A 44 24.68 5.85 17.45
C LEU A 44 24.61 4.41 17.96
N LYS A 45 24.68 3.43 17.05
CA LYS A 45 25.08 2.07 17.39
C LYS A 45 25.45 1.27 16.15
N GLU A 46 26.74 1.23 15.86
CA GLU A 46 27.47 -0.03 15.64
C GLU A 46 28.88 0.12 16.22
N LYS A 47 29.53 -0.99 16.59
CA LYS A 47 30.87 -1.04 17.22
C LYS A 47 32.00 -0.35 16.41
N ASN A 48 31.70 0.18 15.21
CA ASN A 48 32.63 0.75 14.25
C ASN A 48 32.29 2.19 13.81
N GLY A 49 31.46 2.94 14.53
CA GLY A 49 31.38 4.41 14.36
C GLY A 49 30.54 4.97 13.20
N GLY A 50 29.62 4.21 12.62
CA GLY A 50 28.68 4.72 11.59
C GLY A 50 27.40 5.36 12.15
N ILE A 51 26.90 6.42 11.50
CA ILE A 51 25.57 7.01 11.76
C ILE A 51 24.55 6.28 10.88
N GLN A 52 23.59 5.59 11.49
CA GLN A 52 22.46 5.02 10.75
C GLN A 52 21.39 6.10 10.51
N LEU A 53 21.43 6.74 9.34
CA LEU A 53 20.39 7.67 8.92
C LEU A 53 19.20 6.88 8.37
N THR A 54 18.01 7.14 8.91
CA THR A 54 16.77 6.62 8.34
C THR A 54 16.45 7.40 7.08
N ASN A 55 16.20 6.73 5.95
CA ASN A 55 15.73 7.38 4.74
C ASN A 55 14.42 8.16 5.07
N ILE A 56 14.44 9.48 4.85
CA ILE A 56 13.36 10.39 5.24
C ILE A 56 12.05 10.04 4.53
N ASP A 57 12.11 9.72 3.24
CA ASP A 57 10.93 9.34 2.45
C ASP A 57 10.33 8.03 2.96
N SER A 58 11.18 7.06 3.29
CA SER A 58 10.75 5.80 3.90
C SER A 58 10.08 6.02 5.26
N PHE A 59 10.58 6.96 6.05
CA PHE A 59 10.00 7.34 7.33
C PHE A 59 8.64 8.03 7.17
N LEU A 60 8.54 8.99 6.25
CA LEU A 60 7.29 9.67 5.90
C LEU A 60 6.24 8.70 5.37
N ASN A 61 6.61 7.80 4.47
CA ASN A 61 5.73 6.76 3.94
C ASN A 61 5.28 5.81 5.04
N ALA A 62 6.15 5.44 5.98
CA ALA A 62 5.78 4.62 7.14
C ALA A 62 4.74 5.32 8.04
N ILE A 63 4.88 6.63 8.26
CA ILE A 63 3.88 7.42 9.01
C ILE A 63 2.55 7.44 8.25
N LYS A 64 2.55 7.74 6.95
CA LYS A 64 1.33 7.71 6.12
C LYS A 64 0.67 6.33 6.14
N CYS A 65 1.43 5.25 6.00
CA CYS A 65 0.93 3.87 6.11
C CYS A 65 0.37 3.54 7.50
N SER A 66 0.94 4.11 8.57
CA SER A 66 0.41 3.94 9.93
C SER A 66 -0.97 4.56 10.10
N TRP A 67 -1.26 5.65 9.38
CA TRP A 67 -2.59 6.24 9.33
C TRP A 67 -3.58 5.33 8.61
N VAL A 68 -3.18 4.75 7.48
CA VAL A 68 -4.03 3.80 6.74
C VAL A 68 -4.46 2.65 7.64
N LYS A 69 -3.55 2.08 8.42
CA LYS A 69 -3.89 1.02 9.39
C LYS A 69 -4.94 1.48 10.41
N ARG A 70 -4.84 2.71 10.93
CA ARG A 70 -5.84 3.27 11.85
C ARG A 70 -7.17 3.54 11.17
N TYR A 71 -7.16 3.91 9.90
CA TYR A 71 -8.36 4.16 9.12
C TYR A 71 -9.10 2.85 8.83
N LEU A 72 -8.37 1.81 8.41
CA LEU A 72 -8.91 0.48 8.11
C LEU A 72 -9.31 -0.32 9.36
N ASP A 73 -8.92 0.12 10.56
CA ASP A 73 -9.38 -0.48 11.81
C ASP A 73 -10.88 -0.22 12.01
N ASN A 74 -11.68 -1.28 11.93
CA ASN A 74 -13.13 -1.23 12.08
C ASN A 74 -13.58 -0.83 13.50
N THR A 75 -12.73 -0.98 14.51
CA THR A 75 -13.04 -0.56 15.89
C THR A 75 -12.87 0.94 16.11
N ASN A 76 -12.18 1.63 15.20
CA ASN A 76 -11.95 3.07 15.28
C ASN A 76 -13.20 3.85 14.88
N THR A 77 -13.77 4.61 15.83
CA THR A 77 -14.98 5.45 15.68
C THR A 77 -14.66 6.95 15.64
N SER A 78 -13.40 7.32 15.42
CA SER A 78 -12.96 8.72 15.47
C SER A 78 -13.66 9.59 14.40
N LYS A 79 -14.03 10.83 14.76
CA LYS A 79 -14.70 11.78 13.86
C LYS A 79 -13.93 12.07 12.56
N TRP A 80 -12.59 12.11 12.62
CA TRP A 80 -11.75 12.30 11.43
C TRP A 80 -11.94 11.17 10.42
N LYS A 81 -12.15 9.93 10.88
CA LYS A 81 -12.38 8.78 9.99
C LYS A 81 -13.66 8.97 9.18
N LEU A 82 -14.75 9.38 9.83
CA LEU A 82 -16.03 9.66 9.16
C LEU A 82 -15.90 10.74 8.07
N PHE A 83 -15.10 11.78 8.32
CA PHE A 83 -14.82 12.82 7.33
C PHE A 83 -14.16 12.24 6.08
N TYR A 84 -13.09 11.45 6.24
CA TYR A 84 -12.39 10.86 5.10
C TYR A 84 -13.20 9.75 4.41
N GLN A 85 -14.00 8.99 5.16
CA GLN A 85 -14.93 8.03 4.58
C GLN A 85 -15.93 8.70 3.65
N LYS A 86 -16.43 9.89 4.01
CA LYS A 86 -17.32 10.67 3.12
C LYS A 86 -16.65 11.02 1.79
N ILE A 87 -15.34 11.31 1.80
CA ILE A 87 -14.56 11.62 0.59
C ILE A 87 -14.34 10.34 -0.24
N LEU A 88 -13.92 9.26 0.41
CA LEU A 88 -13.53 8.01 -0.26
C LEU A 88 -14.72 7.15 -0.70
N LYS A 89 -15.93 7.39 -0.16
CA LYS A 89 -17.16 6.65 -0.50
C LYS A 89 -17.46 6.59 -2.00
N LYS A 90 -17.12 7.65 -2.76
CA LYS A 90 -17.28 7.67 -4.23
C LYS A 90 -16.41 6.61 -4.92
N TYR A 91 -15.29 6.23 -4.31
CA TYR A 91 -14.25 5.37 -4.87
C TYR A 91 -14.20 3.97 -4.23
N GLY A 92 -15.17 3.60 -3.40
CA GLY A 92 -15.19 2.31 -2.70
C GLY A 92 -14.69 2.35 -1.26
N ASP A 93 -14.51 3.54 -0.68
CA ASP A 93 -14.12 3.75 0.72
C ASP A 93 -12.81 3.02 1.08
N SER A 94 -12.86 2.10 2.04
CA SER A 94 -11.72 1.33 2.50
C SER A 94 -11.17 0.36 1.43
N PHE A 95 -12.00 -0.08 0.48
CA PHE A 95 -11.57 -0.97 -0.60
C PHE A 95 -10.53 -0.32 -1.52
N LEU A 96 -10.49 1.02 -1.59
CA LEU A 96 -9.51 1.72 -2.41
C LEU A 96 -8.06 1.40 -2.02
N PHE A 97 -7.81 1.03 -0.75
CA PHE A 97 -6.49 0.62 -0.27
C PHE A 97 -6.08 -0.81 -0.71
N GLU A 98 -6.98 -1.55 -1.33
CA GLU A 98 -6.71 -2.84 -2.01
C GLU A 98 -6.61 -2.68 -3.53
N CYS A 99 -6.87 -1.47 -4.04
CA CYS A 99 -6.81 -1.17 -5.46
C CYS A 99 -5.38 -0.88 -5.91
N ASN A 100 -5.05 -1.30 -7.14
CA ASN A 100 -3.85 -0.83 -7.84
C ASN A 100 -4.14 0.55 -8.46
N ILE A 101 -4.17 1.60 -7.63
CA ILE A 101 -4.76 2.91 -7.95
C ILE A 101 -4.08 3.58 -9.16
N SER A 102 -4.88 4.16 -10.07
CA SER A 102 -4.38 4.99 -11.18
C SER A 102 -4.07 6.43 -10.77
N ASN A 103 -3.12 7.05 -11.48
CA ASN A 103 -2.78 8.47 -11.28
C ASN A 103 -4.00 9.39 -11.47
N THR A 104 -4.92 9.05 -12.38
CA THR A 104 -6.15 9.82 -12.59
C THR A 104 -7.01 9.92 -11.32
N ILE A 105 -7.14 8.83 -10.58
CA ILE A 105 -7.87 8.82 -9.30
C ILE A 105 -7.12 9.62 -8.23
N LEU A 106 -5.78 9.51 -8.18
CA LEU A 106 -4.97 10.30 -7.26
C LEU A 106 -5.16 11.81 -7.52
N TYR A 107 -5.13 12.26 -8.77
CA TYR A 107 -5.38 13.66 -9.11
C TYR A 107 -6.80 14.12 -8.74
N GLU A 108 -7.83 13.31 -8.97
CA GLU A 108 -9.20 13.65 -8.55
C GLU A 108 -9.32 13.83 -7.03
N ILE A 109 -8.63 12.96 -6.28
CA ILE A 109 -8.63 13.03 -4.81
C ILE A 109 -7.79 14.22 -4.34
N ALA A 110 -6.65 14.50 -4.97
CA ALA A 110 -5.80 15.64 -4.64
C ALA A 110 -6.56 16.97 -4.69
N ASN A 111 -7.41 17.15 -5.71
CA ASN A 111 -8.27 18.34 -5.86
C ASN A 111 -9.24 18.54 -4.69
N LYS A 112 -9.60 17.48 -3.96
CA LYS A 112 -10.47 17.54 -2.79
C LYS A 112 -9.70 17.55 -1.48
N ASN A 113 -8.62 16.78 -1.42
CA ASN A 113 -7.83 16.53 -0.23
C ASN A 113 -6.43 16.03 -0.61
N ILE A 114 -5.48 16.96 -0.64
CA ILE A 114 -4.08 16.65 -0.97
C ILE A 114 -3.46 15.61 -0.04
N PHE A 115 -3.81 15.68 1.26
CA PHE A 115 -3.34 14.72 2.25
C PHE A 115 -3.77 13.28 1.93
N LEU A 116 -5.03 13.05 1.52
CA LEU A 116 -5.48 11.71 1.13
C LEU A 116 -4.74 11.21 -0.10
N SER A 117 -4.53 12.06 -1.10
CA SER A 117 -3.77 11.69 -2.29
C SER A 117 -2.35 11.25 -1.92
N ASP A 118 -1.68 12.02 -1.06
CA ASP A 118 -0.34 11.71 -0.56
C ASP A 118 -0.27 10.39 0.22
N VAL A 119 -1.30 10.11 1.02
CA VAL A 119 -1.41 8.86 1.78
C VAL A 119 -1.65 7.67 0.86
N LEU A 120 -2.53 7.81 -0.14
CA LEU A 120 -2.81 6.74 -1.11
C LEU A 120 -1.59 6.44 -1.98
N SER A 121 -0.88 7.48 -2.42
CA SER A 121 0.38 7.34 -3.15
C SER A 121 1.43 6.59 -2.34
N ALA A 122 1.69 7.05 -1.11
CA ALA A 122 2.63 6.40 -0.20
C ALA A 122 2.24 4.96 0.15
N TRP A 123 0.94 4.69 0.30
CA TRP A 123 0.43 3.33 0.51
C TRP A 123 0.73 2.45 -0.70
N SER A 124 0.35 2.91 -1.91
CA SER A 124 0.60 2.19 -3.17
C SER A 124 2.07 1.88 -3.39
N ASP A 125 2.96 2.82 -3.10
CA ASP A 125 4.41 2.62 -3.23
C ASP A 125 4.91 1.52 -2.28
N VAL A 126 4.42 1.53 -1.04
CA VAL A 126 4.82 0.53 -0.04
C VAL A 126 4.22 -0.84 -0.36
N THR A 127 2.96 -0.90 -0.78
CA THR A 127 2.28 -2.17 -1.09
C THR A 127 2.84 -2.80 -2.35
N HIS A 128 3.06 -2.04 -3.42
CA HIS A 128 3.63 -2.56 -4.67
C HIS A 128 5.00 -3.23 -4.45
N ASN A 129 5.87 -2.61 -3.64
CA ASN A 129 7.17 -3.17 -3.29
C ASN A 129 7.07 -4.47 -2.48
N LEU A 130 5.96 -4.69 -1.76
CA LEU A 130 5.72 -5.87 -0.94
C LEU A 130 4.94 -6.96 -1.70
N GLU A 131 4.03 -6.59 -2.60
CA GLU A 131 3.20 -7.47 -3.42
C GLU A 131 4.03 -8.26 -4.43
N THR A 132 5.15 -7.72 -4.91
CA THR A 132 6.14 -8.52 -5.69
C THR A 132 6.62 -9.79 -4.98
N GLN A 133 6.35 -9.93 -3.67
CA GLN A 133 6.70 -11.09 -2.85
C GLN A 133 5.50 -11.97 -2.47
N THR A 134 4.26 -11.57 -2.78
CA THR A 134 3.04 -12.29 -2.34
C THR A 134 1.95 -12.28 -3.42
N SER A 135 1.43 -13.46 -3.78
CA SER A 135 0.24 -13.59 -4.64
C SER A 135 -0.97 -12.97 -3.93
N SER A 136 -1.38 -11.78 -4.35
CA SER A 136 -2.56 -11.08 -3.83
C SER A 136 -3.64 -11.02 -4.92
N LYS A 137 -4.90 -11.01 -4.51
CA LYS A 137 -6.04 -10.88 -5.42
C LYS A 137 -5.95 -9.60 -6.24
N THR A 138 -6.12 -9.73 -7.57
CA THR A 138 -6.23 -8.56 -8.45
C THR A 138 -7.60 -7.91 -8.29
N SER A 139 -7.62 -6.68 -7.80
CA SER A 139 -8.83 -5.86 -7.70
C SER A 139 -9.30 -5.41 -9.09
N LEU A 140 -10.62 -5.43 -9.31
CA LEU A 140 -11.25 -4.98 -10.57
C LEU A 140 -11.32 -3.46 -10.66
N TRP A 141 -11.66 -2.83 -9.54
CA TRP A 141 -12.03 -1.43 -9.52
C TRP A 141 -10.85 -0.51 -9.24
N ASN A 142 -10.92 0.70 -9.80
CA ASN A 142 -9.88 1.73 -9.70
C ASN A 142 -8.46 1.22 -10.04
N ASN A 143 -8.35 0.14 -10.82
CA ASN A 143 -7.10 -0.51 -11.14
C ASN A 143 -6.46 0.13 -12.38
N LYS A 144 -5.22 0.60 -12.27
CA LYS A 144 -4.47 1.29 -13.34
C LYS A 144 -4.21 0.40 -14.57
N ASP A 145 -4.20 -0.92 -14.39
CA ASP A 145 -3.99 -1.88 -15.46
C ASP A 145 -5.30 -2.28 -16.15
N ILE A 146 -6.45 -2.08 -15.50
CA ILE A 146 -7.78 -2.40 -16.05
C ILE A 146 -8.49 -1.09 -16.40
N THR A 147 -8.30 -0.64 -17.64
CA THR A 147 -8.84 0.64 -18.11
C THR A 147 -9.52 0.53 -19.47
N SER A 148 -10.43 1.46 -19.73
CA SER A 148 -10.98 1.72 -21.06
C SER A 148 -10.85 3.21 -21.35
N ASN A 149 -10.23 3.56 -22.48
CA ASN A 149 -9.95 4.95 -22.86
C ASN A 149 -9.26 5.76 -21.74
N ASN A 150 -8.25 5.18 -21.09
CA ASN A 150 -7.50 5.74 -19.95
C ASN A 150 -8.34 6.06 -18.70
N LYS A 151 -9.56 5.52 -18.61
CA LYS A 151 -10.42 5.62 -17.42
C LYS A 151 -10.52 4.26 -16.75
N THR A 152 -10.38 4.27 -15.43
CA THR A 152 -10.58 3.10 -14.59
C THR A 152 -12.07 2.83 -14.38
N PHE A 153 -12.40 1.61 -13.99
CA PHE A 153 -13.79 1.22 -13.72
C PHE A 153 -14.11 1.34 -12.22
N PHE A 154 -15.34 1.78 -11.92
CA PHE A 154 -15.95 1.64 -10.60
C PHE A 154 -17.48 1.54 -10.77
N TYR A 155 -18.00 0.33 -10.99
CA TYR A 155 -19.44 0.09 -11.05
C TYR A 155 -19.98 -0.14 -9.65
N LYS A 156 -20.53 0.91 -9.05
CA LYS A 156 -21.02 0.90 -7.67
C LYS A 156 -22.05 -0.21 -7.43
N ASP A 157 -22.97 -0.40 -8.37
CA ASP A 157 -24.01 -1.43 -8.35
C ASP A 157 -23.44 -2.87 -8.35
N TRP A 158 -22.29 -3.08 -9.01
CA TRP A 158 -21.60 -4.37 -9.02
C TRP A 158 -20.77 -4.56 -7.74
N PHE A 159 -20.13 -3.49 -7.28
CA PHE A 159 -19.36 -3.49 -6.04
C PHE A 159 -20.23 -3.80 -4.81
N GLU A 160 -21.43 -3.24 -4.73
CA GLU A 160 -22.41 -3.51 -3.67
C GLU A 160 -22.92 -4.97 -3.70
N ARG A 161 -22.83 -5.64 -4.84
CA ARG A 161 -23.09 -7.09 -5.00
C ARG A 161 -21.87 -7.96 -4.71
N SER A 162 -20.85 -7.41 -4.06
CA SER A 162 -19.62 -8.09 -3.65
C SER A 162 -18.71 -8.56 -4.80
N ILE A 163 -18.88 -8.02 -6.01
CA ILE A 163 -17.94 -8.20 -7.11
C ILE A 163 -16.79 -7.21 -6.90
N LYS A 164 -15.59 -7.71 -6.61
CA LYS A 164 -14.41 -6.92 -6.22
C LYS A 164 -13.13 -7.33 -6.94
N TYR A 165 -12.96 -8.61 -7.21
CA TYR A 165 -11.71 -9.18 -7.73
C TYR A 165 -11.95 -9.91 -9.06
N VAL A 166 -10.89 -10.00 -9.88
CA VAL A 166 -10.97 -10.63 -11.20
C VAL A 166 -11.36 -12.10 -11.10
N ASP A 167 -10.83 -12.81 -10.09
CA ASP A 167 -11.12 -14.23 -9.81
C ASP A 167 -12.61 -14.54 -9.68
N GLN A 168 -13.42 -13.56 -9.24
CA GLN A 168 -14.86 -13.72 -9.05
C GLN A 168 -15.64 -13.73 -10.37
N LEU A 169 -15.02 -13.27 -11.46
CA LEU A 169 -15.58 -13.31 -12.81
C LEU A 169 -15.07 -14.53 -13.61
N TYR A 170 -14.17 -15.32 -13.03
CA TYR A 170 -13.43 -16.36 -13.74
C TYR A 170 -13.91 -17.77 -13.35
N ASP A 171 -14.16 -18.61 -14.36
CA ASP A 171 -14.48 -20.02 -14.21
C ASP A 171 -13.21 -20.87 -14.33
N TYR A 172 -12.73 -21.37 -13.18
CA TYR A 172 -11.56 -22.23 -13.09
C TYR A 172 -11.74 -23.61 -13.74
N LYS A 173 -12.99 -24.07 -13.97
CA LYS A 173 -13.26 -25.36 -14.61
C LYS A 173 -13.02 -25.27 -16.12
N ILE A 174 -13.53 -24.20 -16.73
CA ILE A 174 -13.45 -23.95 -18.18
C ILE A 174 -12.16 -23.21 -18.54
N LYS A 175 -11.50 -22.62 -17.53
CA LYS A 175 -10.32 -21.75 -17.68
C LYS A 175 -10.60 -20.51 -18.53
N ASP A 176 -11.80 -19.95 -18.35
CA ASP A 176 -12.21 -18.71 -18.99
C ASP A 176 -13.15 -17.90 -18.09
N PHE A 177 -13.45 -16.67 -18.47
CA PHE A 177 -14.45 -15.88 -17.76
C PHE A 177 -15.86 -16.48 -17.93
N TYR A 178 -16.70 -16.34 -16.90
CA TYR A 178 -18.11 -16.72 -16.96
C TYR A 178 -18.82 -16.05 -18.14
N SER A 179 -19.89 -16.65 -18.65
CA SER A 179 -20.72 -15.93 -19.63
C SER A 179 -21.45 -14.77 -18.94
N PHE A 180 -22.01 -13.83 -19.73
CA PHE A 180 -22.81 -12.76 -19.14
C PHE A 180 -24.06 -13.32 -18.44
N ASP A 181 -24.66 -14.38 -18.98
CA ASP A 181 -25.82 -15.05 -18.38
C ASP A 181 -25.47 -15.69 -17.03
N ASP A 182 -24.30 -16.33 -16.93
CA ASP A 182 -23.79 -16.86 -15.66
C ASP A 182 -23.59 -15.75 -14.62
N ILE A 183 -23.00 -14.62 -15.02
CA ILE A 183 -22.82 -13.46 -14.12
C ILE A 183 -24.16 -12.88 -13.67
N CYS A 184 -25.15 -12.83 -14.56
CA CYS A 184 -26.50 -12.41 -14.21
C CYS A 184 -27.12 -13.37 -13.19
N TYR A 185 -26.97 -14.68 -13.38
CA TYR A 185 -27.47 -15.70 -12.48
C TYR A 185 -26.77 -15.67 -11.11
N ILE A 186 -25.44 -15.62 -11.08
CA ILE A 186 -24.63 -15.70 -9.84
C ILE A 186 -24.81 -14.45 -8.98
N TYR A 187 -24.81 -13.25 -9.58
CA TYR A 187 -24.78 -11.98 -8.85
C TYR A 187 -26.08 -11.16 -8.94
N GLY A 188 -27.07 -11.64 -9.69
CA GLY A 188 -28.34 -10.92 -9.91
C GLY A 188 -28.17 -9.62 -10.70
N ILE A 189 -27.23 -9.58 -11.64
CA ILE A 189 -26.94 -8.40 -12.45
C ILE A 189 -28.07 -8.17 -13.48
N PRO A 190 -28.53 -6.92 -13.68
CA PRO A 190 -29.52 -6.60 -14.72
C PRO A 190 -29.02 -6.95 -16.13
N SER A 191 -29.90 -7.52 -16.97
CA SER A 191 -29.56 -7.93 -18.34
C SER A 191 -29.11 -6.78 -19.25
N ASN A 192 -29.52 -5.54 -18.97
CA ASN A 192 -29.08 -4.36 -19.71
C ASN A 192 -27.60 -3.96 -19.45
N ASN A 193 -26.92 -4.61 -18.51
CA ASN A 193 -25.51 -4.35 -18.21
C ASN A 193 -24.53 -5.15 -19.10
N PHE A 194 -24.99 -5.81 -20.17
CA PHE A 194 -24.12 -6.63 -21.02
C PHE A 194 -22.94 -5.84 -21.60
N LEU A 195 -23.16 -4.58 -22.05
CA LEU A 195 -22.07 -3.73 -22.54
C LEU A 195 -21.04 -3.42 -21.45
N LYS A 196 -21.47 -3.21 -20.20
CA LYS A 196 -20.54 -3.00 -19.07
C LYS A 196 -19.68 -4.22 -18.86
N TYR A 197 -20.29 -5.41 -18.93
CA TYR A 197 -19.60 -6.68 -18.74
C TYR A 197 -18.53 -6.91 -19.82
N TYR A 198 -18.91 -6.90 -21.10
CA TYR A 198 -17.97 -7.16 -22.18
C TYR A 198 -16.87 -6.10 -22.27
N THR A 199 -17.20 -4.84 -21.97
CA THR A 199 -16.18 -3.78 -21.88
C THR A 199 -15.19 -4.07 -20.76
N LEU A 200 -15.67 -4.47 -19.57
CA LEU A 200 -14.81 -4.80 -18.43
C LEU A 200 -13.90 -5.98 -18.73
N ILE A 201 -14.44 -7.10 -19.23
CA ILE A 201 -13.66 -8.30 -19.56
C ILE A 201 -12.60 -8.00 -20.63
N LYS A 202 -12.97 -7.25 -21.68
CA LYS A 202 -12.04 -6.88 -22.75
C LYS A 202 -10.91 -5.97 -22.25
N SER A 203 -11.18 -5.17 -21.21
CA SER A 203 -10.19 -4.29 -20.58
C SER A 203 -9.25 -5.00 -19.61
N ILE A 204 -9.46 -6.28 -19.28
CA ILE A 204 -8.55 -7.04 -18.42
C ILE A 204 -7.32 -7.47 -19.24
N PRO A 205 -6.10 -7.08 -18.83
CA PRO A 205 -4.87 -7.49 -19.51
C PRO A 205 -4.66 -9.00 -19.57
N ILE A 206 -3.99 -9.45 -20.64
CA ILE A 206 -3.66 -10.86 -20.86
C ILE A 206 -2.79 -11.43 -19.72
N HIS A 207 -1.87 -10.64 -19.17
CA HIS A 207 -0.99 -11.12 -18.10
C HIS A 207 -1.77 -11.49 -16.82
N ILE A 208 -2.78 -10.71 -16.44
CA ILE A 208 -3.68 -11.03 -15.31
C ILE A 208 -4.43 -12.34 -15.60
N LYS A 209 -4.96 -12.52 -16.81
CA LYS A 209 -5.61 -13.78 -17.19
C LYS A 209 -4.64 -14.96 -17.09
N SER A 210 -3.40 -14.79 -17.54
CA SER A 210 -2.39 -15.84 -17.49
C SER A 210 -2.00 -16.23 -16.06
N GLU A 211 -1.88 -15.27 -15.15
CA GLU A 211 -1.59 -15.53 -13.73
C GLU A 211 -2.71 -16.34 -13.07
N ILE A 212 -3.98 -15.97 -13.33
CA ILE A 212 -5.14 -16.68 -12.81
C ILE A 212 -5.16 -18.14 -13.30
N ASN A 213 -4.87 -18.36 -14.59
CA ASN A 213 -4.80 -19.70 -15.16
C ASN A 213 -3.75 -20.59 -14.48
N THR A 214 -2.62 -20.02 -14.04
CA THR A 214 -1.54 -20.79 -13.39
C THR A 214 -1.87 -21.20 -11.96
N ASN A 215 -2.69 -20.43 -11.26
CA ASN A 215 -2.96 -20.64 -9.83
C ASN A 215 -3.99 -21.75 -9.56
N ASN A 216 -4.66 -22.30 -10.59
CA ASN A 216 -5.52 -23.50 -10.63
C ASN A 216 -6.56 -23.69 -9.51
N THR A 217 -6.76 -22.70 -8.64
CA THR A 217 -7.64 -22.79 -7.47
C THR A 217 -8.37 -21.46 -7.27
N PRO A 218 -9.68 -21.49 -6.96
CA PRO A 218 -10.41 -20.32 -6.51
C PRO A 218 -9.69 -19.73 -5.30
N CYS A 219 -9.33 -18.47 -5.41
CA CYS A 219 -8.41 -17.81 -4.51
C CYS A 219 -8.96 -17.72 -3.06
N THR A 220 -8.57 -18.65 -2.20
CA THR A 220 -8.66 -18.53 -0.72
C THR A 220 -7.62 -17.56 -0.16
N GLN A 221 -6.87 -16.86 -1.02
CA GLN A 221 -5.81 -15.95 -0.60
C GLN A 221 -6.44 -14.70 0.04
N THR A 222 -5.89 -14.33 1.19
CA THR A 222 -6.20 -13.09 1.89
C THR A 222 -5.58 -11.92 1.14
N THR A 223 -6.27 -10.78 1.11
CA THR A 223 -5.71 -9.58 0.49
C THR A 223 -4.48 -9.10 1.25
N PHE A 224 -3.62 -8.34 0.59
CA PHE A 224 -2.47 -7.73 1.25
C PHE A 224 -2.89 -6.90 2.48
N VAL A 225 -3.99 -6.16 2.37
CA VAL A 225 -4.59 -5.41 3.47
C VAL A 225 -5.02 -6.32 4.61
N GLU A 226 -5.75 -7.39 4.33
CA GLU A 226 -6.17 -8.38 5.35
C GLU A 226 -4.95 -8.99 6.05
N ASN A 227 -3.90 -9.32 5.30
CA ASN A 227 -2.64 -9.84 5.84
C ASN A 227 -1.95 -8.83 6.76
N ILE A 228 -1.99 -7.55 6.44
CA ILE A 228 -1.44 -6.50 7.30
C ILE A 228 -2.27 -6.33 8.58
N LEU A 229 -3.59 -6.33 8.48
CA LEU A 229 -4.49 -6.13 9.61
C LEU A 229 -4.52 -7.34 10.55
N GLY A 230 -4.44 -8.56 10.00
CA GLY A 230 -4.41 -9.80 10.76
C GLY A 230 -3.10 -10.04 11.52
N ARG A 231 -2.00 -9.39 11.12
CA ARG A 231 -0.74 -9.42 11.88
C ARG A 231 -0.92 -8.64 13.17
N LYS A 232 -1.26 -9.34 14.27
CA LYS A 232 -1.09 -8.82 15.63
C LYS A 232 0.33 -8.25 15.74
N THR A 233 0.44 -7.01 16.17
CA THR A 233 1.71 -6.31 16.41
C THR A 233 2.52 -7.05 17.48
N LYS A 234 3.19 -8.15 17.11
CA LYS A 234 4.50 -8.44 17.69
C LYS A 234 5.30 -7.18 17.39
N ARG A 235 5.67 -6.40 18.42
CA ARG A 235 6.54 -5.22 18.33
C ARG A 235 7.44 -5.38 17.11
N ILE A 236 7.28 -4.51 16.12
CA ILE A 236 8.01 -4.55 14.85
C ILE A 236 9.48 -4.88 15.13
N LYS A 237 9.86 -6.14 14.88
CA LYS A 237 11.24 -6.65 14.95
C LYS A 237 11.97 -6.45 13.61
N TYR A 238 11.58 -5.46 12.81
CA TYR A 238 12.20 -5.19 11.50
C TYR A 238 13.56 -4.47 11.63
N PHE A 239 14.37 -4.84 12.63
CA PHE A 239 15.76 -4.40 12.75
C PHE A 239 16.80 -5.54 12.66
N THR A 240 16.39 -6.78 12.35
CA THR A 240 17.32 -7.92 12.38
C THR A 240 17.11 -8.94 11.26
N HIS A 241 16.96 -8.51 10.00
CA HIS A 241 17.07 -9.47 8.88
C HIS A 241 18.00 -9.05 7.72
N TYR A 242 18.58 -7.84 7.75
CA TYR A 242 19.69 -7.48 6.86
C TYR A 242 21.08 -7.71 7.49
N LYS A 243 21.21 -8.79 8.27
CA LYS A 243 22.54 -9.35 8.60
C LYS A 243 22.61 -10.75 8.01
N PHE A 244 23.75 -11.02 7.36
CA PHE A 244 24.18 -12.28 6.75
C PHE A 244 23.87 -12.49 5.27
N LYS A 245 24.20 -11.50 4.43
CA LYS A 245 24.70 -11.78 3.08
C LYS A 245 25.78 -10.77 2.68
N THR A 246 26.97 -10.94 3.25
CA THR A 246 28.31 -10.67 2.71
C THR A 246 29.32 -10.64 3.86
N LEU A 247 30.55 -11.05 3.58
CA LEU A 247 31.67 -11.38 4.49
C LEU A 247 31.67 -12.82 4.99
N GLN A 248 31.89 -13.75 4.05
CA GLN A 248 32.72 -14.91 4.34
C GLN A 248 34.03 -14.41 4.98
N LYS A 249 34.26 -14.81 6.23
CA LYS A 249 35.51 -14.52 6.95
C LYS A 249 36.64 -15.28 6.26
N THR A 250 37.59 -14.57 5.66
CA THR A 250 38.95 -15.10 5.53
C THR A 250 39.69 -14.86 6.87
N PRO A 251 40.37 -15.85 7.45
CA PRO A 251 41.13 -15.67 8.68
C PRO A 251 42.42 -14.88 8.40
N LYS A 252 42.71 -13.87 9.23
CA LYS A 252 43.98 -13.12 9.22
C LYS A 252 45.14 -14.03 9.68
N PRO A 253 46.35 -13.89 9.10
CA PRO A 253 47.51 -14.65 9.52
C PRO A 253 47.98 -14.21 10.92
N LYS A 254 48.37 -15.19 11.75
CA LYS A 254 49.01 -14.97 13.05
C LYS A 254 50.44 -14.47 12.82
N ILE A 255 50.77 -13.30 13.36
CA ILE A 255 52.15 -12.85 13.51
C ILE A 255 52.65 -13.49 14.81
N ASN A 256 53.59 -14.43 14.69
CA ASN A 256 54.35 -14.93 15.83
C ASN A 256 55.42 -13.91 16.19
N HIS A 257 55.42 -13.43 17.43
CA HIS A 257 56.59 -12.76 17.99
C HIS A 257 57.60 -13.85 18.40
N ALA A 258 58.73 -13.89 17.71
CA ALA A 258 59.93 -14.55 18.21
C ALA A 258 60.69 -13.54 19.06
N ILE A 259 61.15 -14.01 20.22
CA ILE A 259 62.09 -13.36 21.14
C ILE A 259 63.45 -13.23 20.45
#